data_AF-A0A5N5KH74-F1
#
_entry.id   AF-A0A5N5KH74-F1
#
_cell.length_a   1.000
_cell.length_b   1.000
_cell.length_c   1.000
_cell.angle_alpha   90.00
_cell.angle_beta   90.00
_cell.angle_gamma   90.00
#
_symmetry.space_group_name_H-M   'P 1'
#
loop_
_entity.id
_entity.type
_entity.pdbx_description
1 polymer ?
#
loop_
_entity_poly.entity_id
_entity_poly.type
_entity_poly.pdbx_seq_one_letter_code
_entity_poly.pdbx_strand_id
1 'polypeptide(L)'
;MDPQAFIRLSIGSLGLRISRTTSNSAKSGLQDFSSPCSCEIRLRGFPVQTIAVPLLSSPEVAPEIHSIASSFYLEESDLKALLTPGCFYANQACLEIAVFTGRKRSHCGVGIKRQQIGTFKLEVGPEWGEGKPAVLFSGWIGIGKNKESGKPGAELHLRVKLDPDPRYVFQFEDVTTSSPQIVQLQGSIKQPIFSCKFSRDRVTQVDPLSNYWSTSNDGADVETERRERKGWKVKIHDLSGSAVAATFITTPFVPATGCDWVARSNPGAWLIVRPDACRPDSWQPWGKLEAWRERGIRDSICCRFHLLSEGQEGGEVLMSEILISAEKGGEFFIDTDRQLRTAATPIPSPQSSGDFSGLGPIVSGFVMSCRVQGEGKHSKPLVQLAMRHVTCVEDAAIFMALAAAVDLSIVACRPFRRKLRKGHMNTLPRLHFWDLMLIMQITCFMGSQLCGGFTIENLFQVSLTPSFFQENSQIQSQLDLGNGICFRGHHIVALDKGNAG
;
A
#
# COMPACT_ATOMS: atom_id res chain seq x y z
N MET A 1 -15.87 16.75 -9.95
CA MET A 1 -14.69 15.94 -9.59
C MET A 1 -14.05 15.53 -10.89
N ASP A 2 -12.74 15.73 -11.06
CA ASP A 2 -12.04 15.44 -12.31
C ASP A 2 -11.14 14.21 -12.18
N PRO A 3 -11.37 13.15 -12.97
CA PRO A 3 -10.57 11.93 -12.86
C PRO A 3 -9.19 12.11 -13.49
N GLN A 4 -8.21 11.41 -12.94
CA GLN A 4 -6.88 11.23 -13.54
C GLN A 4 -6.89 10.04 -14.51
N ALA A 5 -6.00 10.10 -15.50
CA ALA A 5 -5.83 9.04 -16.48
C ALA A 5 -5.04 7.87 -15.85
N PHE A 6 -5.65 6.70 -15.87
CA PHE A 6 -5.04 5.43 -15.50
C PHE A 6 -5.38 4.41 -16.59
N ILE A 7 -4.50 3.42 -16.75
CA ILE A 7 -4.68 2.37 -17.77
C ILE A 7 -4.61 1.01 -17.10
N ARG A 8 -5.54 0.14 -17.45
CA ARG A 8 -5.57 -1.25 -17.03
C ARG A 8 -5.05 -2.14 -18.14
N LEU A 9 -3.93 -2.80 -17.88
CA LEU A 9 -3.41 -3.90 -18.70
C LEU A 9 -3.97 -5.23 -18.18
N SER A 10 -4.84 -5.86 -18.95
CA SER A 10 -5.47 -7.14 -18.62
C SER A 10 -4.87 -8.26 -19.47
N ILE A 11 -4.50 -9.36 -18.81
CA ILE A 11 -4.07 -10.62 -19.41
C ILE A 11 -5.17 -11.64 -19.12
N GLY A 12 -5.81 -12.14 -20.16
CA GLY A 12 -6.93 -13.06 -20.08
C GLY A 12 -6.81 -14.26 -21.00
N SER A 13 -7.80 -15.15 -20.92
CA SER A 13 -7.96 -16.32 -21.78
C SER A 13 -6.70 -17.19 -21.87
N LEU A 14 -5.98 -17.39 -20.76
CA LEU A 14 -4.77 -18.21 -20.73
C LEU A 14 -5.10 -19.69 -20.98
N GLY A 15 -4.45 -20.30 -21.96
CA GLY A 15 -4.58 -21.73 -22.25
C GLY A 15 -3.31 -22.30 -22.84
N LEU A 16 -2.93 -23.52 -22.44
CA LEU A 16 -1.69 -24.15 -22.90
C LEU A 16 -1.99 -25.41 -23.72
N ARG A 17 -1.39 -25.52 -24.91
CA ARG A 17 -1.36 -26.76 -25.71
C ARG A 17 0.08 -27.25 -25.80
N ILE A 18 0.29 -28.53 -25.56
CA ILE A 18 1.61 -29.16 -25.68
C ILE A 18 1.46 -30.33 -26.64
N SER A 19 2.02 -30.21 -27.85
CA SER A 19 2.04 -31.32 -28.81
C SER A 19 2.96 -32.43 -28.30
N ARG A 20 2.40 -33.63 -28.11
CA ARG A 20 3.17 -34.81 -27.67
C ARG A 20 3.89 -35.42 -28.86
N THR A 21 5.22 -35.40 -28.86
CA THR A 21 6.01 -36.24 -29.76
C THR A 21 5.80 -37.71 -29.37
N THR A 22 5.25 -38.50 -30.29
CA THR A 22 5.24 -39.95 -30.21
C THR A 22 6.68 -40.45 -30.35
N SER A 23 7.42 -40.55 -29.24
CA SER A 23 8.60 -41.40 -29.21
C SER A 23 8.11 -42.85 -29.19
N ASN A 24 8.49 -43.61 -30.21
CA ASN A 24 8.21 -45.04 -30.30
C ASN A 24 8.84 -45.78 -29.11
N SER A 25 8.09 -45.93 -28.02
CA SER A 25 8.31 -46.99 -27.03
C SER A 25 6.95 -47.53 -26.63
N ALA A 26 6.55 -48.59 -27.33
CA ALA A 26 5.44 -49.42 -26.92
C ALA A 26 5.69 -49.95 -25.49
N LYS A 27 4.62 -50.03 -24.71
CA LYS A 27 4.48 -50.65 -23.38
C LYS A 27 4.80 -49.76 -22.16
N SER A 28 3.82 -48.98 -21.71
CA SER A 28 3.18 -49.14 -20.38
C SER A 28 2.12 -48.04 -20.18
N GLY A 29 1.07 -48.35 -19.42
CA GLY A 29 -0.22 -47.66 -19.41
C GLY A 29 -0.24 -46.21 -18.91
N LEU A 30 -1.24 -45.48 -19.39
CA LEU A 30 -1.91 -44.31 -18.81
C LEU A 30 -1.15 -43.63 -17.65
N GLN A 31 -0.13 -42.83 -17.99
CA GLN A 31 0.28 -41.73 -17.12
C GLN A 31 -0.24 -40.43 -17.71
N ASP A 32 -1.40 -40.00 -17.20
CA ASP A 32 -1.86 -38.63 -17.28
C ASP A 32 -0.79 -37.72 -16.69
N PHE A 33 -0.20 -36.84 -17.50
CA PHE A 33 0.66 -35.78 -16.99
C PHE A 33 -0.20 -34.71 -16.29
N SER A 34 -0.75 -35.05 -15.12
CA SER A 34 -1.38 -34.14 -14.15
C SER A 34 -0.30 -33.34 -13.40
N SER A 35 0.65 -32.76 -14.14
CA SER A 35 1.62 -31.83 -13.57
C SER A 35 1.08 -30.42 -13.74
N PRO A 36 0.82 -29.67 -12.66
CA PRO A 36 0.27 -28.33 -12.76
C PRO A 36 1.25 -27.44 -13.53
N CYS A 37 0.77 -26.85 -14.63
CA CYS A 37 1.51 -25.83 -15.37
C CYS A 37 1.27 -24.46 -14.70
N SER A 38 2.32 -23.66 -14.60
CA SER A 38 2.25 -22.32 -14.00
C SER A 38 2.87 -21.29 -14.92
N CYS A 39 2.26 -20.11 -15.00
CA CYS A 39 2.82 -18.95 -15.66
C CYS A 39 3.35 -17.95 -14.63
N GLU A 40 4.49 -17.36 -14.94
CA GLU A 40 4.95 -16.12 -14.31
C GLU A 40 4.75 -14.98 -15.29
N ILE A 41 3.96 -14.00 -14.89
CA ILE A 41 3.66 -12.79 -15.65
C ILE A 41 4.49 -11.66 -15.03
N ARG A 42 5.34 -11.04 -15.86
CA ARG A 42 6.34 -10.06 -15.45
C ARG A 42 6.17 -8.80 -16.28
N LEU A 43 6.11 -7.67 -15.59
CA LEU A 43 6.17 -6.34 -16.17
C LEU A 43 7.19 -5.53 -15.37
N ARG A 44 8.06 -4.79 -16.06
CA ARG A 44 9.14 -4.02 -15.43
C ARG A 44 8.57 -3.02 -14.42
N GLY A 45 9.12 -3.01 -13.20
CA GLY A 45 8.64 -2.12 -12.13
C GLY A 45 7.47 -2.67 -11.31
N PHE A 46 6.88 -3.81 -11.71
CA PHE A 46 5.75 -4.43 -11.03
C PHE A 46 6.12 -5.77 -10.40
N PRO A 47 5.42 -6.18 -9.31
CA PRO A 47 5.62 -7.50 -8.72
C PRO A 47 5.21 -8.61 -9.67
N VAL A 48 6.02 -9.68 -9.71
CA VAL A 48 5.75 -10.87 -10.54
C VAL A 48 4.48 -11.57 -10.06
N GLN A 49 3.55 -11.80 -10.99
CA GLN A 49 2.30 -12.52 -10.70
C GLN A 49 2.44 -13.98 -11.18
N THR A 50 2.15 -14.95 -10.31
CA THR A 50 2.20 -16.39 -10.66
C THR A 50 0.79 -16.97 -10.69
N ILE A 51 0.41 -17.64 -11.78
CA ILE A 51 -0.91 -18.25 -11.94
C ILE A 51 -0.81 -19.66 -12.50
N ALA A 52 -1.75 -20.55 -12.13
CA ALA A 52 -1.90 -21.84 -12.79
C ALA A 52 -2.51 -21.64 -14.19
N VAL A 53 -2.07 -22.43 -15.16
CA VAL A 53 -2.61 -22.36 -16.53
C VAL A 53 -3.26 -23.69 -16.91
N PRO A 54 -4.51 -23.68 -17.41
CA PRO A 54 -5.18 -24.89 -17.83
C PRO A 54 -4.50 -25.49 -19.06
N LEU A 55 -4.26 -26.80 -19.00
CA LEU A 55 -3.78 -27.58 -20.14
C LEU A 55 -5.00 -27.98 -20.98
N LEU A 56 -5.03 -27.59 -22.25
CA LEU A 56 -6.12 -27.86 -23.18
C LEU A 56 -5.74 -29.04 -24.09
N SER A 57 -6.41 -30.17 -23.90
CA SER A 57 -6.13 -31.43 -24.59
C SER A 57 -6.81 -31.56 -25.97
N SER A 58 -7.81 -30.72 -26.27
CA SER A 58 -8.56 -30.74 -27.53
C SER A 58 -8.54 -29.38 -28.24
N PRO A 59 -8.41 -29.34 -29.59
CA PRO A 59 -8.44 -28.11 -30.37
C PRO A 59 -9.79 -27.37 -30.33
N GLU A 60 -10.89 -28.05 -29.94
CA GLU A 60 -12.26 -27.50 -29.94
C GLU A 60 -12.65 -26.77 -28.64
N VAL A 61 -11.88 -26.91 -27.56
CA VAL A 61 -12.14 -26.18 -26.31
C VAL A 61 -11.54 -24.79 -26.43
N ALA A 62 -12.37 -23.81 -26.81
CA ALA A 62 -12.00 -22.41 -26.80
C ALA A 62 -11.84 -21.92 -25.34
N PRO A 63 -10.74 -21.26 -24.98
CA PRO A 63 -10.60 -20.63 -23.67
C PRO A 63 -11.66 -19.54 -23.51
N GLU A 64 -12.18 -19.42 -22.28
CA GLU A 64 -13.24 -18.46 -21.97
C GLU A 64 -12.77 -17.03 -22.27
N ILE A 65 -13.48 -16.37 -23.20
CA ILE A 65 -13.07 -15.09 -23.84
C ILE A 65 -13.06 -13.92 -22.85
N HIS A 66 -13.76 -14.07 -21.72
CA HIS A 66 -13.94 -13.03 -20.70
C HIS A 66 -13.20 -13.31 -19.39
N SER A 67 -12.45 -14.43 -19.29
CA SER A 67 -11.70 -14.77 -18.08
C SER A 67 -10.41 -13.94 -18.00
N ILE A 68 -10.30 -13.10 -16.97
CA ILE A 68 -9.10 -12.29 -16.69
C ILE A 68 -8.22 -13.04 -15.69
N ALA A 69 -7.03 -13.41 -16.14
CA ALA A 69 -6.04 -14.13 -15.33
C ALA A 69 -5.24 -13.17 -14.44
N SER A 70 -4.85 -12.01 -14.98
CA SER A 70 -3.99 -11.05 -14.31
C SER A 70 -4.24 -9.64 -14.82
N SER A 71 -4.09 -8.65 -13.95
CA SER A 71 -4.26 -7.23 -14.27
C SER A 71 -3.09 -6.43 -13.69
N PHE A 72 -2.61 -5.44 -14.44
CA PHE A 72 -1.73 -4.37 -13.97
C PHE A 72 -2.45 -3.03 -14.15
N TYR A 73 -2.25 -2.13 -13.20
CA TYR A 73 -2.81 -0.78 -13.23
C TYR A 73 -1.65 0.18 -13.33
N LEU A 74 -1.66 1.00 -14.38
CA LEU A 74 -0.54 1.85 -14.77
C LEU A 74 -0.95 3.31 -14.61
N GLU A 75 -0.16 4.06 -13.84
CA GLU A 75 -0.24 5.52 -13.78
C GLU A 75 0.54 6.15 -14.94
N GLU A 76 0.34 7.45 -15.17
CA GLU A 76 1.09 8.18 -16.20
C GLU A 76 2.62 8.09 -15.99
N SER A 77 3.08 8.12 -14.74
CA SER A 77 4.49 7.94 -14.40
C SER A 77 5.01 6.54 -14.72
N ASP A 78 4.18 5.51 -14.52
CA ASP A 78 4.57 4.13 -14.81
C ASP A 78 4.72 3.93 -16.31
N LEU A 79 3.78 4.46 -17.10
CA LEU A 79 3.84 4.43 -18.56
C LEU A 79 5.08 5.15 -19.07
N LYS A 80 5.37 6.35 -18.55
CA LYS A 80 6.61 7.08 -18.89
C LYS A 80 7.85 6.25 -18.55
N ALA A 81 7.89 5.59 -17.38
CA ALA A 81 9.00 4.75 -16.98
C ALA A 81 9.16 3.49 -17.85
N LEU A 82 8.06 2.90 -18.32
CA LEU A 82 8.07 1.75 -19.22
C LEU A 82 8.53 2.13 -20.64
N LEU A 83 8.10 3.30 -21.13
CA LEU A 83 8.46 3.82 -22.45
C LEU A 83 9.88 4.40 -22.50
N THR A 84 10.46 4.76 -21.35
CA THR A 84 11.83 5.28 -21.28
C THR A 84 12.83 4.18 -21.64
N PRO A 85 13.68 4.37 -22.67
CA PRO A 85 14.73 3.42 -23.02
C PRO A 85 15.67 3.19 -21.83
N GLY A 86 16.03 1.94 -21.56
CA GLY A 86 17.03 1.65 -20.52
C GLY A 86 18.41 2.19 -20.92
N CYS A 87 19.17 2.72 -19.95
CA CYS A 87 20.59 2.96 -20.18
C CYS A 87 21.32 1.61 -20.34
N PHE A 88 22.27 1.54 -21.28
CA PHE A 88 23.13 0.38 -21.57
C PHE A 88 22.39 -0.86 -22.12
N TYR A 89 22.29 -1.00 -23.45
CA TYR A 89 21.87 -2.21 -24.20
C TYR A 89 20.59 -2.93 -23.70
N ALA A 90 19.82 -2.32 -22.81
CA ALA A 90 18.62 -2.89 -22.24
C ALA A 90 17.47 -2.61 -23.20
N ASN A 91 17.03 -3.67 -23.88
CA ASN A 91 15.85 -3.69 -24.74
C ASN A 91 14.67 -2.95 -24.10
N GLN A 92 13.79 -2.42 -24.95
CA GLN A 92 12.52 -1.81 -24.58
C GLN A 92 11.79 -2.65 -23.51
N ALA A 93 11.09 -1.98 -22.59
CA ALA A 93 10.30 -2.69 -21.59
C ALA A 93 9.33 -3.65 -22.30
N CYS A 94 9.14 -4.84 -21.75
CA CYS A 94 8.22 -5.82 -22.30
C CYS A 94 7.40 -6.49 -21.19
N LEU A 95 6.19 -6.87 -21.55
CA LEU A 95 5.40 -7.85 -20.82
C LEU A 95 5.94 -9.23 -21.17
N GLU A 96 6.47 -9.94 -20.16
CA GLU A 96 6.99 -11.30 -20.31
C GLU A 96 6.07 -12.29 -19.59
N ILE A 97 5.66 -13.34 -20.30
CA ILE A 97 4.88 -14.45 -19.75
C ILE A 97 5.68 -15.73 -19.94
N ALA A 98 6.26 -16.23 -18.86
CA ALA A 98 7.07 -17.45 -18.87
C ALA A 98 6.26 -18.63 -18.33
N VAL A 99 6.19 -19.72 -19.09
CA VAL A 99 5.41 -20.91 -18.76
C VAL A 99 6.34 -22.00 -18.24
N PHE A 100 5.93 -22.64 -17.14
CA PHE A 100 6.72 -23.67 -16.47
C PHE A 100 5.88 -24.91 -16.17
N THR A 101 6.53 -26.07 -16.27
CA THR A 101 6.02 -27.36 -15.80
C THR A 101 6.72 -27.81 -14.51
N GLY A 102 6.02 -28.59 -13.68
CA GLY A 102 6.51 -29.15 -12.43
C GLY A 102 6.18 -28.31 -11.19
N ARG A 103 6.24 -28.94 -10.01
CA ARG A 103 5.93 -28.28 -8.72
C ARG A 103 7.15 -27.52 -8.19
N LYS A 104 6.97 -26.27 -7.77
CA LYS A 104 7.96 -25.53 -6.99
C LYS A 104 7.96 -26.06 -5.54
N ARG A 105 8.89 -26.95 -5.18
CA ARG A 105 9.04 -27.43 -3.79
C ARG A 105 9.99 -26.52 -3.02
N SER A 106 9.54 -26.08 -1.85
CA SER A 106 10.36 -25.46 -0.80
C SER A 106 10.68 -26.53 0.23
N HIS A 107 11.96 -26.66 0.58
CA HIS A 107 12.56 -27.51 1.64
C HIS A 107 13.09 -28.91 1.25
N CYS A 108 14.38 -29.08 1.60
CA CYS A 108 15.20 -30.30 1.79
C CYS A 108 15.42 -31.24 0.59
N GLY A 109 16.60 -31.12 -0.03
CA GLY A 109 17.38 -32.20 -0.67
C GLY A 109 16.72 -32.97 -1.82
N VAL A 110 17.15 -32.70 -3.05
CA VAL A 110 16.79 -33.40 -4.30
C VAL A 110 15.37 -33.08 -4.82
N GLY A 111 15.18 -31.84 -5.30
CA GLY A 111 13.94 -31.41 -5.95
C GLY A 111 13.96 -31.59 -7.47
N ILE A 112 12.88 -32.13 -8.04
CA ILE A 112 12.59 -32.08 -9.48
C ILE A 112 12.59 -30.61 -9.90
N LYS A 113 13.56 -30.22 -10.75
CA LYS A 113 13.76 -28.83 -11.18
C LYS A 113 12.55 -28.38 -12.00
N ARG A 114 11.91 -27.28 -11.61
CA ARG A 114 10.88 -26.61 -12.42
C ARG A 114 11.46 -26.31 -13.81
N GLN A 115 10.83 -26.82 -14.85
CA GLN A 115 11.32 -26.69 -16.23
C GLN A 115 10.51 -25.63 -16.97
N GLN A 116 11.19 -24.70 -17.62
CA GLN A 116 10.56 -23.69 -18.46
C GLN A 116 10.19 -24.31 -19.81
N ILE A 117 8.91 -24.24 -20.16
CA ILE A 117 8.37 -24.69 -21.43
C ILE A 117 8.66 -23.66 -22.52
N GLY A 118 8.46 -22.39 -22.18
CA GLY A 118 8.52 -21.32 -23.17
C GLY A 118 8.25 -19.94 -22.59
N THR A 119 8.41 -18.92 -23.43
CA THR A 119 8.17 -17.52 -23.06
C THR A 119 7.47 -16.78 -24.20
N PHE A 120 6.42 -16.06 -23.85
CA PHE A 120 5.82 -15.00 -24.66
C PHE A 120 6.39 -13.65 -24.23
N LYS A 121 6.70 -12.78 -25.18
CA LYS A 121 7.12 -11.39 -24.93
C LYS A 121 6.33 -10.45 -25.82
N LEU A 122 5.85 -9.36 -25.24
CA LEU A 122 5.17 -8.27 -25.92
C LEU A 122 5.86 -6.96 -25.53
N GLU A 123 6.38 -6.24 -26.51
CA GLU A 123 7.05 -4.96 -26.31
C GLU A 123 6.05 -3.89 -25.89
N VAL A 124 6.48 -2.97 -25.01
CA VAL A 124 5.70 -1.79 -24.63
C VAL A 124 5.90 -0.74 -25.72
N GLY A 125 4.84 -0.46 -26.48
CA GLY A 125 4.82 0.54 -27.53
C GLY A 125 4.09 1.82 -27.11
N PRO A 126 4.16 2.88 -27.95
CA PRO A 126 3.53 4.16 -27.68
C PRO A 126 2.00 4.06 -27.55
N GLU A 127 1.37 3.04 -28.13
CA GLU A 127 -0.06 2.77 -28.03
C GLU A 127 -0.54 2.58 -26.58
N TRP A 128 0.37 2.23 -25.67
CA TRP A 128 0.07 2.10 -24.24
C TRP A 128 -0.23 3.43 -23.57
N GLY A 129 0.21 4.55 -24.16
CA GLY A 129 -0.02 5.90 -23.64
C GLY A 129 -1.21 6.64 -24.27
N GLU A 130 -1.88 6.06 -25.27
CA GLU A 130 -2.93 6.76 -26.04
C GLU A 130 -4.25 6.95 -25.26
N GLY A 131 -4.43 6.24 -24.15
CA GLY A 131 -5.66 6.33 -23.34
C GLY A 131 -6.90 5.74 -24.01
N LYS A 132 -6.73 4.99 -25.10
CA LYS A 132 -7.81 4.32 -25.84
C LYS A 132 -7.80 2.82 -25.55
N PRO A 133 -8.98 2.16 -25.56
CA PRO A 133 -9.03 0.71 -25.51
C PRO A 133 -8.27 0.09 -26.69
N ALA A 134 -7.38 -0.86 -26.42
CA ALA A 134 -6.59 -1.53 -27.45
C ALA A 134 -6.41 -3.02 -27.12
N VAL A 135 -6.48 -3.89 -28.13
CA VAL A 135 -6.11 -5.29 -27.99
C VAL A 135 -4.72 -5.45 -28.59
N LEU A 136 -3.73 -5.65 -27.72
CA LEU A 136 -2.33 -5.77 -28.15
C LEU A 136 -2.02 -7.14 -28.73
N PHE A 137 -2.67 -8.17 -28.21
CA PHE A 137 -2.53 -9.53 -28.71
C PHE A 137 -3.79 -10.35 -28.38
N SER A 138 -4.21 -11.22 -29.30
CA SER A 138 -5.29 -12.18 -29.06
C SER A 138 -5.12 -13.41 -29.95
N GLY A 139 -4.89 -14.57 -29.35
CA GLY A 139 -4.85 -15.83 -30.09
C GLY A 139 -3.80 -16.81 -29.55
N TRP A 140 -3.53 -17.84 -30.35
CA TRP A 140 -2.51 -18.87 -30.08
C TRP A 140 -1.14 -18.43 -30.59
N ILE A 141 -0.09 -18.68 -29.81
CA ILE A 141 1.31 -18.43 -30.19
C ILE A 141 2.25 -19.53 -29.69
N GLY A 142 3.20 -19.94 -30.53
CA GLY A 142 4.25 -20.88 -30.14
C GLY A 142 5.24 -20.24 -29.17
N ILE A 143 5.47 -20.87 -28.02
CA ILE A 143 6.32 -20.32 -26.94
C ILE A 143 7.65 -21.06 -26.73
N GLY A 144 7.87 -22.19 -27.42
CA GLY A 144 9.05 -23.04 -27.28
C GLY A 144 10.10 -22.87 -28.39
N LYS A 145 11.37 -23.17 -28.07
CA LYS A 145 12.46 -23.24 -29.05
C LYS A 145 12.44 -24.60 -29.76
N ASN A 146 11.66 -24.75 -30.84
CA ASN A 146 11.81 -25.91 -31.72
C ASN A 146 12.15 -25.43 -33.13
N LYS A 147 13.45 -25.36 -33.43
CA LYS A 147 13.96 -24.89 -34.74
C LYS A 147 14.16 -26.00 -35.77
N GLU A 148 13.92 -27.26 -35.43
CA GLU A 148 14.39 -28.41 -36.25
C GLU A 148 13.32 -29.38 -36.75
N SER A 149 12.04 -29.20 -36.43
CA SER A 149 10.98 -30.00 -37.05
C SER A 149 9.75 -29.13 -37.20
N GLY A 150 9.17 -29.06 -38.40
CA GLY A 150 8.04 -28.19 -38.76
C GLY A 150 6.70 -28.49 -38.05
N LYS A 151 6.73 -28.95 -36.79
CA LYS A 151 5.58 -29.09 -35.90
C LYS A 151 5.64 -27.98 -34.84
N PRO A 152 4.52 -27.32 -34.52
CA PRO A 152 4.51 -26.35 -33.43
C PRO A 152 4.89 -27.07 -32.12
N GLY A 153 5.76 -26.41 -31.34
CA GLY A 153 6.09 -26.86 -29.99
C GLY A 153 4.91 -26.65 -29.03
N ALA A 154 5.19 -26.22 -27.80
CA ALA A 154 4.11 -25.75 -26.93
C ALA A 154 3.52 -24.44 -27.46
N GLU A 155 2.19 -24.33 -27.47
CA GLU A 155 1.43 -23.14 -27.86
C GLU A 155 0.70 -22.57 -26.63
N LEU A 156 0.71 -21.25 -26.50
CA LEU A 156 0.01 -20.50 -25.48
C LEU A 156 -1.08 -19.68 -26.14
N HIS A 157 -2.32 -19.83 -25.69
CA HIS A 157 -3.38 -18.88 -25.95
C HIS A 157 -3.37 -17.81 -24.88
N LEU A 158 -3.51 -16.56 -25.30
CA LEU A 158 -3.73 -15.44 -24.39
C LEU A 158 -4.40 -14.28 -25.12
N ARG A 159 -5.01 -13.41 -24.34
CA ARG A 159 -5.49 -12.10 -24.77
C ARG A 159 -4.86 -11.03 -23.89
N VAL A 160 -4.21 -10.06 -24.51
CA VAL A 160 -3.61 -8.90 -23.83
C VAL A 160 -4.37 -7.66 -24.30
N LYS A 161 -4.97 -6.95 -23.35
CA LYS A 161 -5.84 -5.80 -23.60
C LYS A 161 -5.46 -4.62 -22.72
N LEU A 162 -5.49 -3.43 -23.28
CA LEU A 162 -5.46 -2.15 -22.59
C LEU A 162 -6.86 -1.56 -22.54
N ASP A 163 -7.27 -1.08 -21.37
CA ASP A 163 -8.51 -0.35 -21.17
C ASP A 163 -8.25 0.94 -20.36
N PRO A 164 -8.90 2.05 -20.72
CA PRO A 164 -8.89 3.24 -19.86
C PRO A 164 -9.59 2.92 -18.54
N ASP A 165 -8.97 3.33 -17.43
CA ASP A 165 -9.46 3.06 -16.08
C ASP A 165 -9.44 4.35 -15.22
N PRO A 166 -10.09 5.45 -15.66
CA PRO A 166 -9.99 6.75 -14.99
C PRO A 166 -10.32 6.68 -13.50
N ARG A 167 -9.53 7.39 -12.67
CA ARG A 167 -9.65 7.35 -11.20
C ARG A 167 -9.66 8.72 -10.57
N TYR A 168 -10.45 8.88 -9.52
CA TYR A 168 -10.31 10.00 -8.60
C TYR A 168 -9.21 9.68 -7.58
N VAL A 169 -8.33 10.64 -7.33
CA VAL A 169 -7.26 10.51 -6.34
C VAL A 169 -7.52 11.52 -5.23
N PHE A 170 -7.69 11.03 -4.01
CA PHE A 170 -7.93 11.85 -2.83
C PHE A 170 -6.78 11.71 -1.84
N GLN A 171 -6.54 12.76 -1.06
CA GLN A 171 -5.57 12.76 0.02
C GLN A 171 -6.16 13.44 1.25
N PHE A 172 -6.00 12.81 2.41
CA PHE A 172 -6.25 13.44 3.69
C PHE A 172 -5.10 14.41 3.97
N GLU A 173 -5.41 15.68 4.26
CA GLU A 173 -4.37 16.70 4.42
C GLU A 173 -3.54 16.54 5.69
N ASP A 174 -4.07 15.83 6.68
CA ASP A 174 -3.42 15.52 7.95
C ASP A 174 -3.91 14.18 8.51
N VAL A 175 -3.46 13.82 9.72
CA VAL A 175 -3.83 12.60 10.43
C VAL A 175 -5.34 12.53 10.65
N THR A 176 -5.97 11.38 10.39
CA THR A 176 -7.42 11.19 10.51
C THR A 176 -8.00 11.66 11.86
N THR A 177 -7.27 11.50 12.96
CA THR A 177 -7.68 11.93 14.31
C THR A 177 -7.72 13.44 14.52
N SER A 178 -7.05 14.25 13.68
CA SER A 178 -7.08 15.72 13.76
C SER A 178 -8.26 16.35 13.02
N SER A 179 -9.17 15.53 12.48
CA SER A 179 -10.32 15.99 11.68
C SER A 179 -9.90 16.80 10.44
N PRO A 180 -9.11 16.20 9.53
CA PRO A 180 -8.53 16.90 8.39
C PRO A 180 -9.54 17.21 7.28
N GLN A 181 -9.18 18.11 6.37
CA GLN A 181 -9.83 18.17 5.06
C GLN A 181 -9.35 17.02 4.17
N ILE A 182 -10.19 16.62 3.22
CA ILE A 182 -9.89 15.64 2.19
C ILE A 182 -9.93 16.37 0.85
N VAL A 183 -8.77 16.39 0.20
CA VAL A 183 -8.57 17.06 -1.08
C VAL A 183 -8.50 16.05 -2.21
N GLN A 184 -9.13 16.37 -3.33
CA GLN A 184 -8.88 15.72 -4.61
C GLN A 184 -7.57 16.27 -5.19
N LEU A 185 -6.68 15.37 -5.62
CA LEU A 185 -5.44 15.70 -6.29
C LEU A 185 -5.67 15.72 -7.81
N GLN A 186 -5.26 16.79 -8.47
CA GLN A 186 -5.27 16.93 -9.92
C GLN A 186 -3.93 17.53 -10.37
N GLY A 187 -2.96 16.66 -10.68
CA GLY A 187 -1.60 17.10 -10.93
C GLY A 187 -1.01 17.83 -9.71
N SER A 188 -0.67 19.12 -9.87
CA SER A 188 -0.18 19.98 -8.78
C SER A 188 -1.29 20.66 -7.97
N ILE A 189 -2.54 20.59 -8.44
CA ILE A 189 -3.69 21.26 -7.81
C ILE A 189 -4.30 20.35 -6.74
N LYS A 190 -4.64 20.94 -5.59
CA LYS A 190 -5.37 20.30 -4.50
C LYS A 190 -6.71 21.01 -4.32
N GLN A 191 -7.80 20.29 -4.50
CA GLN A 191 -9.15 20.83 -4.35
C GLN A 191 -9.85 20.18 -3.15
N PRO A 192 -10.29 20.92 -2.12
CA PRO A 192 -11.06 20.34 -1.03
C PRO A 192 -12.42 19.85 -1.54
N ILE A 193 -12.77 18.61 -1.20
CA ILE A 193 -14.07 18.00 -1.55
C ILE A 193 -14.85 17.60 -0.30
N PHE A 194 -14.15 17.14 0.74
CA PHE A 194 -14.78 16.74 2.00
C PHE A 194 -14.05 17.29 3.22
N SER A 195 -14.74 17.28 4.35
CA SER A 195 -14.13 17.41 5.67
C SER A 195 -14.35 16.16 6.51
N CYS A 196 -13.30 15.69 7.17
CA CYS A 196 -13.34 14.57 8.08
C CYS A 196 -13.52 15.10 9.51
N LYS A 197 -14.48 14.55 10.26
CA LYS A 197 -14.67 14.85 11.69
C LYS A 197 -14.50 13.58 12.50
N PHE A 198 -13.37 13.48 13.20
CA PHE A 198 -13.12 12.42 14.17
C PHE A 198 -13.74 12.81 15.52
N SER A 199 -14.35 11.83 16.18
CA SER A 199 -14.81 11.98 17.56
C SER A 199 -14.72 10.67 18.32
N ARG A 200 -14.59 10.78 19.63
CA ARG A 200 -14.57 9.68 20.56
C ARG A 200 -15.71 9.91 21.54
N ASP A 201 -16.73 9.07 21.51
CA ASP A 201 -17.80 9.15 22.49
C ASP A 201 -17.24 8.68 23.83
N ARG A 202 -16.97 9.64 24.73
CA ARG A 202 -16.81 9.37 26.15
C ARG A 202 -18.21 9.00 26.63
N VAL A 203 -18.40 7.76 27.08
CA VAL A 203 -19.56 7.47 27.93
C VAL A 203 -19.36 8.33 29.17
N THR A 204 -20.00 9.50 29.24
CA THR A 204 -20.15 10.23 30.48
C THR A 204 -20.94 9.29 31.40
N GLN A 205 -20.24 8.60 32.29
CA GLN A 205 -20.84 8.03 33.48
C GLN A 205 -21.38 9.24 34.26
N VAL A 206 -22.65 9.56 34.04
CA VAL A 206 -23.40 10.46 34.91
C VAL A 206 -23.70 9.64 36.17
N ASP A 207 -22.70 9.52 37.04
CA ASP A 207 -22.92 9.15 38.43
C ASP A 207 -22.54 10.36 39.30
N PRO A 208 -23.51 11.14 39.81
CA PRO A 208 -23.26 12.35 40.59
C PRO A 208 -22.46 12.13 41.88
N LEU A 209 -22.16 10.88 42.27
CA LEU A 209 -21.40 10.56 43.48
C LEU A 209 -19.90 10.31 43.27
N SER A 210 -19.38 10.28 42.04
CA SER A 210 -17.97 9.93 41.78
C SER A 210 -16.95 11.07 42.01
N ASN A 211 -17.35 12.20 42.61
CA ASN A 211 -16.49 13.36 42.78
C ASN A 211 -15.58 13.33 44.03
N TYR A 212 -15.54 12.23 44.80
CA TYR A 212 -14.82 12.25 46.08
C TYR A 212 -13.36 11.76 46.06
N TRP A 213 -12.84 11.16 44.97
CA TRP A 213 -11.48 10.58 44.96
C TRP A 213 -10.52 11.09 43.88
N SER A 214 -10.83 12.17 43.17
CA SER A 214 -9.90 12.74 42.20
C SER A 214 -8.93 13.73 42.85
N THR A 215 -7.96 13.21 43.61
CA THR A 215 -6.72 13.93 43.87
C THR A 215 -5.55 12.97 43.72
N SER A 216 -4.62 13.34 42.83
CA SER A 216 -3.36 12.67 42.48
C SER A 216 -3.46 11.48 41.50
N ASN A 217 -3.20 11.73 40.21
CA ASN A 217 -2.01 11.24 39.47
C ASN A 217 -2.14 11.60 37.98
N ASP A 218 -1.57 12.74 37.56
CA ASP A 218 -1.69 13.37 36.23
C ASP A 218 -1.08 12.54 35.05
N GLY A 219 -0.61 11.32 35.31
CA GLY A 219 -0.04 10.41 34.32
C GLY A 219 -0.88 9.19 33.96
N ALA A 220 -1.82 8.77 34.82
CA ALA A 220 -2.59 7.54 34.63
C ALA A 220 -3.83 7.75 33.74
N ASP A 221 -4.44 8.93 33.81
CA ASP A 221 -5.66 9.27 33.06
C ASP A 221 -5.38 9.34 31.55
N VAL A 222 -4.30 10.03 31.15
CA VAL A 222 -3.82 10.08 29.75
C VAL A 222 -3.40 8.71 29.21
N GLU A 223 -2.86 7.83 30.05
CA GLU A 223 -2.45 6.47 29.67
C GLU A 223 -3.67 5.55 29.45
N THR A 224 -4.74 5.75 30.23
CA THR A 224 -6.00 4.99 30.16
C THR A 224 -6.85 5.48 28.99
N GLU A 225 -6.91 6.79 28.77
CA GLU A 225 -7.56 7.42 27.61
C GLU A 225 -6.89 7.04 26.28
N ARG A 226 -5.59 6.68 26.30
CA ARG A 226 -4.87 6.13 25.13
C ARG A 226 -5.10 4.63 24.90
N ARG A 227 -5.61 3.91 25.89
CA ARG A 227 -5.96 2.47 25.80
C ARG A 227 -7.41 2.26 25.38
N GLU A 228 -8.26 3.27 25.49
CA GLU A 228 -9.65 3.19 25.03
C GLU A 228 -9.78 3.37 23.51
N ARG A 229 -9.74 2.23 22.80
CA ARG A 229 -10.02 2.14 21.37
C ARG A 229 -11.46 1.66 21.15
N LYS A 230 -12.35 2.35 21.87
CA LYS A 230 -13.81 2.13 21.90
C LYS A 230 -14.50 3.44 21.52
N GLY A 231 -15.67 3.35 20.88
CA GLY A 231 -16.50 4.51 20.60
C GLY A 231 -15.89 5.55 19.66
N TRP A 232 -14.90 5.18 18.84
CA TRP A 232 -14.38 6.09 17.80
C TRP A 232 -15.38 6.14 16.65
N LYS A 233 -15.65 7.34 16.17
CA LYS A 233 -16.46 7.59 14.98
C LYS A 233 -15.80 8.65 14.12
N VAL A 234 -15.91 8.47 12.82
CA VAL A 234 -15.51 9.45 11.81
C VAL A 234 -16.74 9.75 10.97
N LYS A 235 -17.03 11.04 10.80
CA LYS A 235 -18.04 11.51 9.85
C LYS A 235 -17.34 12.26 8.71
N ILE A 236 -17.73 11.96 7.49
CA ILE A 236 -17.32 12.69 6.29
C ILE A 236 -18.44 13.65 5.95
N HIS A 237 -18.10 14.94 5.86
CA HIS A 237 -19.03 15.97 5.44
C HIS A 237 -18.64 16.49 4.07
N ASP A 238 -19.65 16.85 3.28
CA ASP A 238 -19.47 17.57 2.04
C ASP A 238 -19.04 19.04 2.31
N LEU A 239 -18.96 19.83 1.24
CA LEU A 239 -18.65 21.26 1.33
C LEU A 239 -19.79 22.10 1.95
N SER A 240 -21.02 21.57 2.00
CA SER A 240 -22.14 22.23 2.68
C SER A 240 -22.13 22.02 4.19
N GLY A 241 -21.31 21.07 4.68
CA GLY A 241 -21.26 20.65 6.08
C GLY A 241 -22.25 19.54 6.42
N SER A 242 -22.92 18.95 5.43
CA SER A 242 -23.83 17.81 5.58
C SER A 242 -23.04 16.51 5.71
N ALA A 243 -23.40 15.66 6.66
CA ALA A 243 -22.73 14.37 6.86
C ALA A 243 -23.18 13.36 5.79
N VAL A 244 -22.30 13.05 4.84
CA VAL A 244 -22.60 12.23 3.65
C VAL A 244 -22.09 10.79 3.75
N ALA A 245 -21.21 10.50 4.72
CA ALA A 245 -20.81 9.14 5.08
C ALA A 245 -20.29 9.12 6.52
N ALA A 246 -20.31 7.95 7.15
CA ALA A 246 -19.66 7.79 8.45
C ALA A 246 -19.10 6.38 8.63
N THR A 247 -18.18 6.26 9.57
CA THR A 247 -17.69 4.97 10.07
C THR A 247 -17.56 5.04 11.58
N PHE A 248 -17.90 3.95 12.27
CA PHE A 248 -17.75 3.88 13.72
C PHE A 248 -17.42 2.46 14.17
N ILE A 249 -16.76 2.38 15.32
CA ILE A 249 -16.41 1.10 15.93
C ILE A 249 -17.67 0.40 16.43
N THR A 250 -17.96 -0.79 15.91
CA THR A 250 -19.02 -1.68 16.39
C THR A 250 -18.48 -2.77 17.31
N THR A 251 -17.30 -3.31 16.99
CA THR A 251 -16.57 -4.23 17.89
C THR A 251 -15.32 -3.54 18.41
N PRO A 252 -15.21 -3.32 19.73
CA PRO A 252 -14.10 -2.57 20.30
C PRO A 252 -12.76 -3.26 20.07
N PHE A 253 -11.72 -2.47 19.82
CA PHE A 253 -10.36 -2.97 19.68
C PHE A 253 -9.79 -3.22 21.08
N VAL A 254 -9.80 -4.48 21.51
CA VAL A 254 -9.34 -4.91 22.85
C VAL A 254 -8.32 -6.05 22.73
N PRO A 255 -7.39 -6.19 23.71
CA PRO A 255 -6.44 -7.27 23.68
C PRO A 255 -7.13 -8.63 23.78
N ALA A 256 -6.67 -9.61 23.01
CA ALA A 256 -7.12 -10.99 23.16
C ALA A 256 -6.54 -11.62 24.45
N THR A 257 -7.22 -12.63 24.99
CA THR A 257 -6.78 -13.35 26.20
C THR A 257 -5.34 -13.83 26.07
N GLY A 258 -4.48 -13.45 27.01
CA GLY A 258 -3.06 -13.82 27.01
C GLY A 258 -2.16 -13.01 26.06
N CYS A 259 -2.70 -12.04 25.32
CA CYS A 259 -1.95 -11.16 24.41
C CYS A 259 -2.05 -9.69 24.83
N ASP A 260 -1.14 -8.84 24.34
CA ASP A 260 -1.22 -7.38 24.49
C ASP A 260 -1.60 -6.67 23.20
N TRP A 261 -2.24 -7.36 22.25
CA TRP A 261 -2.71 -6.82 20.98
C TRP A 261 -4.07 -7.42 20.60
N VAL A 262 -4.74 -6.78 19.62
CA VAL A 262 -5.97 -7.28 19.00
C VAL A 262 -5.61 -8.45 18.11
N ALA A 263 -6.06 -9.67 18.43
CA ALA A 263 -5.71 -10.88 17.69
C ALA A 263 -6.86 -11.35 16.79
N ARG A 264 -6.59 -12.28 15.87
CA ARG A 264 -7.59 -12.87 14.97
C ARG A 264 -8.78 -13.49 15.72
N SER A 265 -8.57 -14.00 16.93
CA SER A 265 -9.64 -14.58 17.77
C SER A 265 -10.64 -13.56 18.31
N ASN A 266 -10.28 -12.27 18.32
CA ASN A 266 -11.16 -11.18 18.74
C ASN A 266 -10.84 -9.91 17.92
N PRO A 267 -11.25 -9.86 16.64
CA PRO A 267 -10.96 -8.74 15.77
C PRO A 267 -11.79 -7.51 16.18
N GLY A 268 -11.18 -6.33 16.09
CA GLY A 268 -11.94 -5.08 16.15
C GLY A 268 -12.70 -4.88 14.84
N ALA A 269 -13.83 -4.18 14.88
CA ALA A 269 -14.67 -3.99 13.70
C ALA A 269 -15.22 -2.56 13.62
N TRP A 270 -15.26 -2.07 12.39
CA TRP A 270 -15.88 -0.83 11.98
C TRP A 270 -17.12 -1.14 11.13
N LEU A 271 -18.18 -0.37 11.34
CA LEU A 271 -19.32 -0.32 10.43
C LEU A 271 -19.25 0.97 9.63
N ILE A 272 -19.27 0.83 8.31
CA ILE A 272 -19.33 1.93 7.36
C ILE A 272 -20.79 2.11 6.98
N VAL A 273 -21.26 3.35 7.08
CA VAL A 273 -22.65 3.71 6.86
C VAL A 273 -22.78 4.89 5.89
N ARG A 274 -23.90 4.93 5.18
CA ARG A 274 -24.35 6.06 4.35
C ARG A 274 -25.68 6.60 4.87
N PRO A 275 -26.03 7.86 4.60
CA PRO A 275 -27.36 8.38 4.88
C PRO A 275 -28.44 7.54 4.20
N ASP A 276 -29.56 7.32 4.88
CA ASP A 276 -30.73 6.67 4.30
C ASP A 276 -31.49 7.66 3.40
N ALA A 277 -31.68 7.31 2.13
CA ALA A 277 -32.42 8.13 1.18
C ALA A 277 -33.92 8.22 1.52
N CYS A 278 -34.48 7.21 2.18
CA CYS A 278 -35.90 7.12 2.52
C CYS A 278 -36.24 7.76 3.87
N ARG A 279 -35.24 7.92 4.75
CA ARG A 279 -35.42 8.39 6.12
C ARG A 279 -34.34 9.41 6.50
N PRO A 280 -34.67 10.72 6.44
CA PRO A 280 -33.79 11.78 6.91
C PRO A 280 -33.28 11.48 8.33
N ASP A 281 -32.01 11.80 8.59
CA ASP A 281 -31.30 11.56 9.87
C ASP A 281 -31.04 10.09 10.26
N SER A 282 -31.39 9.13 9.41
CA SER A 282 -31.05 7.72 9.63
C SER A 282 -29.88 7.25 8.77
N TRP A 283 -29.20 6.19 9.23
CA TRP A 283 -27.98 5.65 8.64
C TRP A 283 -28.22 4.22 8.18
N GLN A 284 -27.87 3.92 6.93
CA GLN A 284 -27.89 2.58 6.39
C GLN A 284 -26.50 1.95 6.41
N PRO A 285 -26.40 0.68 6.83
CA PRO A 285 -25.14 -0.07 6.78
C PRO A 285 -24.75 -0.34 5.32
N TRP A 286 -23.46 -0.13 5.00
CA TRP A 286 -22.92 -0.40 3.67
C TRP A 286 -21.84 -1.49 3.70
N GLY A 287 -20.97 -1.46 4.70
CA GLY A 287 -19.88 -2.42 4.77
C GLY A 287 -19.32 -2.55 6.18
N LYS A 288 -18.63 -3.66 6.42
CA LYS A 288 -18.00 -3.99 7.69
C LYS A 288 -16.50 -4.23 7.47
N LEU A 289 -15.66 -3.46 8.16
CA LEU A 289 -14.21 -3.64 8.15
C LEU A 289 -13.76 -4.25 9.49
N GLU A 290 -13.27 -5.48 9.46
CA GLU A 290 -12.60 -6.14 10.58
C GLU A 290 -11.10 -5.90 10.50
N ALA A 291 -10.46 -5.72 11.65
CA ALA A 291 -9.01 -5.58 11.72
C ALA A 291 -8.42 -6.23 12.98
N TRP A 292 -7.26 -6.87 12.80
CA TRP A 292 -6.48 -7.47 13.88
C TRP A 292 -5.00 -7.50 13.52
N ARG A 293 -4.14 -7.69 14.52
CA ARG A 293 -2.70 -7.82 14.35
C ARG A 293 -2.31 -9.29 14.32
N GLU A 294 -1.46 -9.64 13.35
CA GLU A 294 -0.83 -10.95 13.23
C GLU A 294 0.67 -10.81 13.46
N ARG A 295 1.15 -11.50 14.50
CA ARG A 295 2.57 -11.59 14.81
C ARG A 295 3.08 -12.96 14.36
N GLY A 296 3.84 -12.96 13.27
CA GLY A 296 4.63 -14.10 12.81
C GLY A 296 6.09 -13.69 12.63
N ILE A 297 6.73 -14.17 11.54
CA ILE A 297 8.06 -13.68 11.12
C ILE A 297 8.03 -12.17 10.84
N ARG A 298 6.88 -11.65 10.40
CA ARG A 298 6.64 -10.24 10.15
C ARG A 298 5.42 -9.79 10.94
N ASP A 299 5.51 -8.61 11.54
CA ASP A 299 4.41 -7.99 12.26
C ASP A 299 3.50 -7.24 11.27
N SER A 300 2.25 -7.69 11.18
CA SER A 300 1.29 -7.20 10.18
C SER A 300 -0.08 -6.98 10.79
N ILE A 301 -0.86 -6.11 10.18
CA ILE A 301 -2.25 -5.82 10.53
C ILE A 301 -3.10 -6.33 9.37
N CYS A 302 -3.95 -7.30 9.65
CA CYS A 302 -4.92 -7.78 8.69
C CYS A 302 -6.12 -6.83 8.69
N CYS A 303 -6.57 -6.45 7.51
CA CYS A 303 -7.80 -5.70 7.28
C CYS A 303 -8.70 -6.55 6.37
N ARG A 304 -9.88 -6.91 6.85
CA ARG A 304 -10.87 -7.72 6.13
C ARG A 304 -12.15 -6.93 5.97
N PHE A 305 -12.54 -6.65 4.74
CA PHE A 305 -13.72 -5.86 4.41
C PHE A 305 -14.81 -6.74 3.78
N HIS A 306 -16.01 -6.63 4.32
CA HIS A 306 -17.23 -7.24 3.79
C HIS A 306 -18.19 -6.15 3.34
N LEU A 307 -18.79 -6.33 2.17
CA LEU A 307 -19.90 -5.52 1.70
C LEU A 307 -21.21 -6.16 2.17
N LEU A 308 -22.12 -5.33 2.68
CA LEU A 308 -23.41 -5.79 3.17
C LEU A 308 -24.43 -5.67 2.03
N SER A 309 -25.12 -6.76 1.73
CA SER A 309 -26.20 -6.75 0.73
C SER A 309 -27.46 -6.09 1.29
N GLU A 310 -28.12 -5.25 0.48
CA GLU A 310 -29.35 -4.54 0.82
C GLU A 310 -30.61 -5.44 0.72
N GLY A 311 -30.44 -6.71 0.30
CA GLY A 311 -31.51 -7.69 0.12
C GLY A 311 -32.00 -8.38 1.40
N GLN A 312 -33.22 -8.93 1.33
CA GLN A 312 -33.97 -9.58 2.42
C GLN A 312 -33.27 -10.83 3.01
N GLU A 313 -32.29 -11.39 2.30
CA GLU A 313 -31.31 -12.35 2.82
C GLU A 313 -30.00 -11.60 3.07
N GLY A 314 -29.73 -11.22 4.32
CA GLY A 314 -28.57 -10.43 4.75
C GLY A 314 -27.22 -11.11 4.55
N GLY A 315 -26.83 -11.32 3.30
CA GLY A 315 -25.55 -11.89 2.89
C GLY A 315 -24.43 -10.86 2.99
N GLU A 316 -23.36 -11.21 3.71
CA GLU A 316 -22.09 -10.48 3.69
C GLU A 316 -21.20 -11.04 2.57
N VAL A 317 -20.77 -10.19 1.64
CA VAL A 317 -19.83 -10.56 0.58
C VAL A 317 -18.44 -10.09 0.99
N LEU A 318 -17.51 -11.03 1.20
CA LEU A 318 -16.10 -10.68 1.42
C LEU A 318 -15.59 -9.93 0.18
N MET A 319 -15.11 -8.70 0.35
CA MET A 319 -14.62 -7.82 -0.72
C MET A 319 -13.09 -7.63 -0.73
N SER A 320 -12.43 -7.79 0.42
CA SER A 320 -10.97 -7.73 0.51
C SER A 320 -10.46 -8.32 1.82
N GLU A 321 -9.30 -9.00 1.79
CA GLU A 321 -8.54 -9.38 2.98
C GLU A 321 -7.05 -9.13 2.70
N ILE A 322 -6.45 -8.16 3.40
CA ILE A 322 -5.08 -7.70 3.12
C ILE A 322 -4.27 -7.62 4.41
N LEU A 323 -3.01 -8.07 4.33
CA LEU A 323 -2.00 -7.93 5.36
C LEU A 323 -1.14 -6.69 5.11
N ILE A 324 -1.26 -5.69 5.97
CA ILE A 324 -0.50 -4.43 5.93
C ILE A 324 0.64 -4.52 6.94
N SER A 325 1.86 -4.11 6.59
CA SER A 325 2.97 -4.13 7.56
C SER A 325 2.70 -3.14 8.70
N ALA A 326 2.80 -3.58 9.95
CA ALA A 326 2.59 -2.71 11.10
C ALA A 326 3.62 -1.56 11.14
N GLU A 327 4.89 -1.83 10.80
CA GLU A 327 5.97 -0.84 10.85
C GLU A 327 6.06 0.03 9.60
N LYS A 328 5.88 -0.58 8.42
CA LYS A 328 6.09 0.13 7.14
C LYS A 328 4.81 0.77 6.61
N GLY A 329 3.65 0.28 7.05
CA GLY A 329 2.37 0.55 6.40
C GLY A 329 2.23 -0.29 5.13
N GLY A 330 1.37 0.16 4.22
CA GLY A 330 1.09 -0.55 2.99
C GLY A 330 -0.13 0.00 2.30
N GLU A 331 -0.70 -0.81 1.42
CA GLU A 331 -1.87 -0.43 0.63
C GLU A 331 -2.98 -1.46 0.89
N PHE A 332 -4.13 -0.94 1.32
CA PHE A 332 -5.39 -1.66 1.27
C PHE A 332 -6.02 -1.43 -0.11
N PHE A 333 -6.59 -2.44 -0.74
CA PHE A 333 -7.26 -2.30 -2.03
C PHE A 333 -8.45 -3.24 -2.14
N ILE A 334 -9.40 -2.89 -3.00
CA ILE A 334 -10.54 -3.73 -3.39
C ILE A 334 -10.47 -3.88 -4.91
N ASP A 335 -10.43 -5.13 -5.37
CA ASP A 335 -10.37 -5.48 -6.79
C ASP A 335 -11.18 -6.75 -7.03
N THR A 336 -12.31 -6.61 -7.71
CA THR A 336 -13.29 -7.70 -7.90
C THR A 336 -12.74 -8.82 -8.80
N ASP A 337 -11.75 -8.55 -9.68
CA ASP A 337 -11.07 -9.59 -10.46
C ASP A 337 -10.31 -10.58 -9.57
N ARG A 338 -9.73 -10.08 -8.47
CA ARG A 338 -8.93 -10.92 -7.54
C ARG A 338 -9.82 -11.82 -6.71
N GLN A 339 -11.04 -11.39 -6.46
CA GLN A 339 -12.00 -12.13 -5.65
C GLN A 339 -12.59 -13.32 -6.40
N LEU A 340 -12.97 -13.12 -7.66
CA LEU A 340 -13.46 -14.19 -8.53
C LEU A 340 -12.43 -15.34 -8.65
N ARG A 341 -11.13 -15.02 -8.55
CA ARG A 341 -10.03 -16.01 -8.54
C ARG A 341 -9.87 -16.78 -7.23
N THR A 342 -10.30 -16.21 -6.11
CA THR A 342 -10.11 -16.79 -4.77
C THR A 342 -11.34 -17.62 -4.35
N ALA A 343 -12.52 -17.33 -4.91
CA ALA A 343 -13.79 -18.04 -4.65
C ALA A 343 -13.93 -19.36 -5.44
N ALA A 344 -12.88 -20.18 -5.50
CA ALA A 344 -12.87 -21.47 -6.21
C ALA A 344 -13.64 -22.59 -5.47
N THR A 345 -14.90 -22.34 -5.13
CA THR A 345 -15.89 -23.38 -4.77
C THR A 345 -17.04 -23.30 -5.77
N PRO A 346 -17.51 -24.42 -6.34
CA PRO A 346 -18.49 -24.40 -7.42
C PRO A 346 -19.84 -23.92 -6.88
N ILE A 347 -20.27 -22.72 -7.31
CA ILE A 347 -21.66 -22.28 -7.16
C ILE A 347 -22.45 -22.94 -8.30
N PRO A 348 -23.59 -23.60 -8.04
CA PRO A 348 -24.41 -24.20 -9.07
C PRO A 348 -25.01 -23.11 -9.99
N SER A 349 -25.22 -23.50 -11.24
CA SER A 349 -25.70 -22.74 -12.39
C SER A 349 -26.74 -21.64 -12.09
N PRO A 350 -26.68 -20.46 -12.74
CA PRO A 350 -27.76 -19.48 -12.67
C PRO A 350 -28.91 -19.96 -13.57
N GLN A 351 -29.89 -20.63 -12.97
CA GLN A 351 -31.24 -20.68 -13.51
C GLN A 351 -32.11 -19.77 -12.65
N SER A 352 -32.42 -18.57 -13.15
CA SER A 352 -33.76 -17.98 -13.09
C SER A 352 -33.69 -16.51 -13.47
N SER A 353 -34.49 -16.18 -14.48
CA SER A 353 -34.96 -14.84 -14.82
C SER A 353 -35.57 -14.13 -13.61
N GLY A 354 -35.26 -12.84 -13.44
CA GLY A 354 -35.95 -11.96 -12.50
C GLY A 354 -35.06 -10.84 -11.96
N ASP A 355 -35.04 -9.71 -12.66
CA ASP A 355 -34.89 -8.35 -12.14
C ASP A 355 -33.72 -8.03 -11.18
N PHE A 356 -32.49 -8.02 -11.72
CA PHE A 356 -31.37 -7.27 -11.12
C PHE A 356 -31.49 -5.78 -11.50
N SER A 357 -32.47 -5.08 -10.93
CA SER A 357 -32.56 -3.63 -11.01
C SER A 357 -31.74 -3.00 -9.87
N GLY A 358 -30.45 -2.72 -10.11
CA GLY A 358 -29.65 -1.89 -9.20
C GLY A 358 -28.13 -2.06 -9.28
N LEU A 359 -27.63 -3.20 -9.77
CA LEU A 359 -26.22 -3.40 -10.06
C LEU A 359 -26.13 -3.95 -11.47
N GLY A 360 -25.60 -3.15 -12.40
CA GLY A 360 -25.25 -3.62 -13.74
C GLY A 360 -24.31 -4.84 -13.67
N PRO A 361 -24.07 -5.53 -14.81
CA PRO A 361 -23.23 -6.73 -14.84
C PRO A 361 -21.92 -6.42 -14.12
N ILE A 362 -21.57 -7.22 -13.10
CA ILE A 362 -20.41 -7.01 -12.21
C ILE A 362 -19.25 -6.48 -13.05
N VAL A 363 -19.01 -5.17 -12.96
CA VAL A 363 -17.94 -4.52 -13.71
C VAL A 363 -16.66 -4.93 -13.00
N SER A 364 -16.10 -6.05 -13.46
CA SER A 364 -14.92 -6.70 -12.88
C SER A 364 -13.71 -5.78 -12.97
N GLY A 365 -12.99 -5.57 -11.86
CA GLY A 365 -11.74 -4.81 -11.81
C GLY A 365 -11.52 -4.02 -10.51
N PHE A 366 -10.60 -3.07 -10.57
CA PHE A 366 -10.23 -2.18 -9.47
C PHE A 366 -11.43 -1.37 -8.95
N VAL A 367 -11.61 -1.32 -7.63
CA VAL A 367 -12.62 -0.47 -7.00
C VAL A 367 -11.93 0.69 -6.31
N MET A 368 -11.09 0.39 -5.33
CA MET A 368 -10.36 1.39 -4.57
C MET A 368 -8.97 0.89 -4.16
N SER A 369 -8.07 1.82 -3.85
CA SER A 369 -6.93 1.58 -2.98
C SER A 369 -6.75 2.71 -1.98
N CYS A 370 -6.20 2.38 -0.82
CA CYS A 370 -5.91 3.30 0.27
C CYS A 370 -4.51 2.97 0.80
N ARG A 371 -3.57 3.89 0.60
CA ARG A 371 -2.22 3.77 1.11
C ARG A 371 -2.11 4.42 2.48
N VAL A 372 -1.68 3.62 3.46
CA VAL A 372 -1.55 4.03 4.86
C VAL A 372 -0.10 3.89 5.34
N GLN A 373 0.27 4.75 6.29
CA GLN A 373 1.60 4.73 6.91
C GLN A 373 1.62 3.76 8.10
N GLY A 374 2.79 3.21 8.39
CA GLY A 374 2.98 2.35 9.55
C GLY A 374 2.96 3.09 10.89
N GLU A 375 3.02 2.31 11.97
CA GLU A 375 3.05 2.80 13.34
C GLU A 375 4.14 3.85 13.57
N GLY A 376 3.81 4.90 14.35
CA GLY A 376 4.75 5.97 14.72
C GLY A 376 4.97 7.05 13.66
N LYS A 377 4.37 6.93 12.47
CA LYS A 377 4.39 7.96 11.43
C LYS A 377 3.07 8.74 11.40
N HIS A 378 3.11 9.97 10.90
CA HIS A 378 1.93 10.74 10.59
C HIS A 378 1.30 10.18 9.31
N SER A 379 0.14 9.54 9.44
CA SER A 379 -0.59 9.03 8.29
C SER A 379 -1.33 10.16 7.59
N LYS A 380 -1.19 10.20 6.26
CA LYS A 380 -2.00 11.02 5.36
C LYS A 380 -2.52 10.08 4.28
N PRO A 381 -3.63 9.37 4.54
CA PRO A 381 -4.15 8.38 3.61
C PRO A 381 -4.27 8.94 2.19
N LEU A 382 -3.69 8.22 1.23
CA LEU A 382 -3.84 8.48 -0.20
C LEU A 382 -4.80 7.45 -0.76
N VAL A 383 -5.91 7.90 -1.33
CA VAL A 383 -6.99 7.05 -1.80
C VAL A 383 -7.13 7.18 -3.31
N GLN A 384 -7.14 6.05 -4.01
CA GLN A 384 -7.50 5.98 -5.42
C GLN A 384 -8.86 5.31 -5.54
N LEU A 385 -9.75 5.86 -6.35
CA LEU A 385 -11.12 5.36 -6.53
C LEU A 385 -11.47 5.33 -8.01
N ALA A 386 -11.84 4.16 -8.54
CA ALA A 386 -12.23 4.04 -9.93
C ALA A 386 -13.52 4.81 -10.21
N MET A 387 -13.50 5.66 -11.25
CA MET A 387 -14.60 6.54 -11.62
C MET A 387 -15.91 5.77 -11.87
N ARG A 388 -15.82 4.57 -12.46
CA ARG A 388 -17.00 3.71 -12.75
C ARG A 388 -17.82 3.32 -11.51
N HIS A 389 -17.25 3.41 -10.30
CA HIS A 389 -17.93 3.09 -9.05
C HIS A 389 -18.47 4.33 -8.33
N VAL A 390 -18.43 5.49 -8.99
CA VAL A 390 -18.83 6.78 -8.42
C VAL A 390 -19.83 7.44 -9.36
N THR A 391 -21.10 7.46 -8.96
CA THR A 391 -22.17 8.16 -9.69
C THR A 391 -22.41 9.55 -9.13
N CYS A 392 -22.19 9.74 -7.84
CA CYS A 392 -22.31 11.02 -7.15
C CYS A 392 -21.15 11.26 -6.16
N VAL A 393 -21.12 12.43 -5.53
CA VAL A 393 -20.05 12.80 -4.57
C VAL A 393 -20.18 11.97 -3.29
N GLU A 394 -21.39 11.62 -2.90
CA GLU A 394 -21.71 10.79 -1.74
C GLU A 394 -21.15 9.37 -1.88
N ASP A 395 -21.17 8.81 -3.10
CA ASP A 395 -20.53 7.52 -3.38
C ASP A 395 -19.04 7.58 -3.08
N ALA A 396 -18.34 8.66 -3.42
CA ALA A 396 -16.93 8.81 -3.10
C ALA A 396 -16.70 8.94 -1.58
N ALA A 397 -17.61 9.61 -0.87
CA ALA A 397 -17.51 9.81 0.57
C ALA A 397 -17.53 8.50 1.36
N ILE A 398 -18.27 7.48 0.90
CA ILE A 398 -18.33 6.17 1.56
C ILE A 398 -16.97 5.46 1.56
N PHE A 399 -16.24 5.59 0.47
CA PHE A 399 -14.88 5.06 0.35
C PHE A 399 -13.88 5.89 1.17
N MET A 400 -14.12 7.20 1.37
CA MET A 400 -13.33 8.01 2.30
C MET A 400 -13.56 7.57 3.75
N ALA A 401 -14.79 7.23 4.13
CA ALA A 401 -15.09 6.68 5.46
C ALA A 401 -14.40 5.32 5.66
N LEU A 402 -14.40 4.45 4.64
CA LEU A 402 -13.64 3.19 4.68
C LEU A 402 -12.13 3.43 4.79
N ALA A 403 -11.57 4.38 4.02
CA ALA A 403 -10.16 4.74 4.10
C ALA A 403 -9.75 5.25 5.49
N ALA A 404 -10.59 6.08 6.12
CA ALA A 404 -10.41 6.52 7.50
C ALA A 404 -10.43 5.35 8.49
N ALA A 405 -11.32 4.37 8.30
CA ALA A 405 -11.38 3.17 9.13
C ALA A 405 -10.12 2.30 8.98
N VAL A 406 -9.59 2.13 7.76
CA VAL A 406 -8.33 1.41 7.50
C VAL A 406 -7.16 2.12 8.18
N ASP A 407 -7.06 3.44 8.04
CA ASP A 407 -6.00 4.24 8.67
C ASP A 407 -6.02 4.15 10.19
N LEU A 408 -7.20 4.36 10.79
CA LEU A 408 -7.38 4.26 12.23
C LEU A 408 -7.18 2.85 12.75
N SER A 409 -7.40 1.81 11.94
CA SER A 409 -7.10 0.41 12.31
C SER A 409 -5.60 0.17 12.53
N ILE A 410 -4.72 0.88 11.80
CA ILE A 410 -3.27 0.83 12.06
C ILE A 410 -2.94 1.34 13.47
N VAL A 411 -3.63 2.40 13.91
CA VAL A 411 -3.48 2.95 15.26
C VAL A 411 -4.16 2.05 16.30
N ALA A 412 -5.34 1.52 15.98
CA ALA A 412 -6.16 0.74 16.89
C ALA A 412 -5.62 -0.69 17.13
N CYS A 413 -4.76 -1.21 16.26
CA CYS A 413 -4.10 -2.51 16.42
C CYS A 413 -2.70 -2.44 17.06
N ARG A 414 -2.25 -1.25 17.51
CA ARG A 414 -0.99 -1.10 18.27
C ARG A 414 -1.00 -1.94 19.54
N PRO A 415 0.12 -2.38 20.10
CA PRO A 415 0.10 -3.12 21.36
C PRO A 415 -0.39 -2.20 22.49
N PHE A 416 -1.15 -2.74 23.44
CA PHE A 416 -1.74 -1.97 24.56
C PHE A 416 -0.71 -1.67 25.65
N ARG A 417 0.33 -2.51 25.77
CA ARG A 417 1.44 -2.29 26.69
C ARG A 417 2.55 -1.55 25.96
N ARG A 418 2.96 -0.39 26.48
CA ARG A 418 4.20 0.24 26.06
C ARG A 418 5.35 -0.63 26.60
N LYS A 419 6.19 -1.20 25.73
CA LYS A 419 7.52 -1.60 26.16
C LYS A 419 8.20 -0.31 26.62
N LEU A 420 8.43 -0.17 27.93
CA LEU A 420 9.42 0.80 28.42
C LEU A 420 10.64 0.61 27.55
N ARG A 421 11.01 1.65 26.81
CA ARG A 421 12.25 1.68 26.03
C ARG A 421 13.31 1.26 27.05
N LYS A 422 13.90 0.08 26.86
CA LYS A 422 14.97 -0.40 27.75
C LYS A 422 16.00 0.71 27.71
N GLY A 423 16.05 1.51 28.78
CA GLY A 423 17.10 2.49 28.93
C GLY A 423 18.40 1.75 28.65
N HIS A 424 19.31 2.40 27.96
CA HIS A 424 20.71 1.97 28.00
C HIS A 424 21.05 1.82 29.49
N MET A 425 20.94 0.61 30.03
CA MET A 425 21.75 0.19 31.15
C MET A 425 23.13 0.30 30.56
N ASN A 426 23.86 1.35 30.95
CA ASN A 426 25.25 1.54 30.60
C ASN A 426 25.98 0.23 30.91
N THR A 427 26.19 -0.59 29.89
CA THR A 427 27.16 -1.67 29.94
C THR A 427 28.49 -0.95 30.19
N LEU A 428 29.08 -1.16 31.37
CA LEU A 428 30.47 -0.79 31.62
C LEU A 428 31.31 -1.19 30.40
N PRO A 429 32.16 -0.32 29.85
CA PRO A 429 33.05 -0.74 28.79
C PRO A 429 34.01 -1.77 29.37
N ARG A 430 33.98 -2.99 28.81
CA ARG A 430 35.07 -3.95 28.94
C ARG A 430 36.32 -3.27 28.36
N LEU A 431 37.20 -2.79 29.21
CA LEU A 431 38.56 -2.41 28.83
C LEU A 431 39.20 -3.64 28.18
N HIS A 432 39.59 -3.50 26.91
CA HIS A 432 40.28 -4.55 26.20
C HIS A 432 41.72 -4.63 26.73
N PHE A 433 42.26 -5.86 26.79
CA PHE A 433 43.61 -6.18 27.28
C PHE A 433 44.73 -5.29 26.66
N TRP A 434 44.49 -4.75 25.46
CA TRP A 434 45.39 -3.82 24.77
C TRP A 434 45.46 -2.42 25.41
N ASP A 435 44.39 -1.95 26.04
CA ASP A 435 44.37 -0.62 26.71
C ASP A 435 45.21 -0.62 28.00
N LEU A 436 45.27 -1.75 28.71
CA LEU A 436 46.14 -1.95 29.88
C LEU A 436 47.63 -2.04 29.50
N MET A 437 47.94 -2.59 28.31
CA MET A 437 49.32 -2.64 27.82
C MET A 437 49.87 -1.24 27.48
N LEU A 438 49.03 -0.37 26.91
CA LEU A 438 49.44 1.00 26.57
C LEU A 438 49.69 1.84 27.84
N ILE A 439 48.89 1.63 28.89
CA ILE A 439 49.08 2.32 30.18
C ILE A 439 50.37 1.86 30.88
N MET A 440 50.74 0.58 30.80
CA MET A 440 52.01 0.10 31.37
C MET A 440 53.25 0.61 30.62
N GLN A 441 53.19 0.77 29.29
CA GLN A 441 54.33 1.33 28.53
C GLN A 441 54.54 2.82 28.80
N ILE A 442 53.46 3.59 28.99
CA ILE A 442 53.56 5.03 29.32
C ILE A 442 54.12 5.22 30.75
N THR A 443 53.81 4.32 31.67
CA THR A 443 54.31 4.40 33.06
C THR A 443 55.79 4.03 33.17
N CYS A 444 56.31 3.13 32.30
CA CYS A 444 57.73 2.80 32.26
C CYS A 444 58.60 3.90 31.62
N PHE A 445 58.05 4.72 30.72
CA PHE A 445 58.85 5.74 30.02
C PHE A 445 59.02 7.04 30.83
N MET A 446 58.12 7.33 31.77
CA MET A 446 58.21 8.51 32.65
C MET A 446 58.94 8.26 33.99
N GLY A 447 59.33 7.01 34.29
CA GLY A 447 59.99 6.63 35.55
C GLY A 447 61.51 6.79 35.60
N SER A 448 62.15 7.44 34.61
CA SER A 448 63.62 7.50 34.53
C SER A 448 64.23 8.89 34.45
N GLN A 449 63.44 9.96 34.59
CA GLN A 449 63.99 11.31 34.70
C GLN A 449 63.31 12.08 35.83
N LEU A 450 64.14 12.67 36.69
CA LEU A 450 63.87 13.66 37.73
C LEU A 450 63.73 13.11 39.16
N CYS A 451 64.89 12.68 39.69
CA CYS A 451 65.30 13.02 41.06
C CYS A 451 65.43 14.56 41.19
N GLY A 452 64.96 15.12 42.30
CA GLY A 452 65.28 16.50 42.70
C GLY A 452 64.08 17.23 43.28
N GLY A 453 63.96 17.21 44.61
CA GLY A 453 62.83 17.79 45.33
C GLY A 453 62.83 19.33 45.35
N PHE A 454 61.62 19.88 45.38
CA PHE A 454 61.28 21.16 45.99
C PHE A 454 59.81 21.11 46.43
N THR A 455 59.54 21.56 47.66
CA THR A 455 58.22 21.77 48.23
C THR A 455 57.83 23.25 48.14
N ILE A 456 56.51 23.47 48.27
CA ILE A 456 55.76 24.70 48.60
C ILE A 456 54.92 25.29 47.46
N GLU A 457 53.61 25.06 47.66
CA GLU A 457 52.42 25.85 47.33
C GLU A 457 51.94 26.06 45.87
N ASN A 458 50.66 25.74 45.72
CA ASN A 458 49.69 26.13 44.69
C ASN A 458 49.74 25.42 43.33
N LEU A 459 49.10 24.25 43.30
CA LEU A 459 48.46 23.60 42.15
C LEU A 459 47.02 23.30 42.59
N PHE A 460 45.91 23.56 41.91
CA PHE A 460 45.62 23.85 40.51
C PHE A 460 44.19 24.45 40.48
N GLN A 461 43.97 25.51 39.71
CA GLN A 461 42.64 25.76 39.14
C GLN A 461 42.81 26.31 37.73
N VAL A 462 42.86 25.44 36.72
CA VAL A 462 42.24 25.69 35.40
C VAL A 462 41.91 24.32 34.78
N SER A 463 40.62 24.07 34.61
CA SER A 463 40.04 23.02 33.79
C SER A 463 40.29 23.29 32.30
N LEU A 464 40.76 22.26 31.62
CA LEU A 464 41.11 22.21 30.21
C LEU A 464 39.90 22.52 29.29
N THR A 465 40.01 23.63 28.56
CA THR A 465 39.88 23.62 27.10
C THR A 465 41.29 23.88 26.55
N PRO A 466 41.69 23.25 25.43
CA PRO A 466 42.47 24.05 24.49
C PRO A 466 42.26 23.68 23.01
N SER A 467 42.10 24.73 22.22
CA SER A 467 42.52 24.85 20.82
C SER A 467 44.01 25.23 20.75
N PHE A 468 44.72 24.83 19.69
CA PHE A 468 45.92 25.54 19.22
C PHE A 468 46.08 25.36 17.70
N PHE A 469 45.97 26.45 16.93
CA PHE A 469 47.10 27.06 16.22
C PHE A 469 46.65 28.32 15.44
N GLN A 470 47.32 29.43 15.71
CA GLN A 470 47.45 30.67 14.90
C GLN A 470 48.95 31.01 15.02
N GLU A 471 49.70 31.39 13.99
CA GLU A 471 49.64 32.63 13.20
C GLU A 471 50.41 32.49 11.89
N ASN A 472 50.00 33.25 10.87
CA ASN A 472 50.92 34.17 10.19
C ASN A 472 50.17 35.32 9.49
N SER A 473 50.50 36.53 9.93
CA SER A 473 50.69 37.80 9.21
C SER A 473 49.60 38.41 8.31
N GLN A 474 49.08 39.54 8.81
CA GLN A 474 48.98 40.88 8.16
C GLN A 474 48.33 41.01 6.77
N ILE A 475 47.25 41.82 6.66
CA ILE A 475 47.22 43.17 6.03
C ILE A 475 45.77 43.73 5.98
N GLN A 476 45.64 44.98 6.45
CA GLN A 476 44.66 46.06 6.20
C GLN A 476 43.16 45.94 6.54
N SER A 477 42.76 46.81 7.48
CA SER A 477 41.47 47.46 7.62
C SER A 477 41.42 48.81 6.88
N GLN A 478 40.25 49.19 6.36
CA GLN A 478 39.72 50.56 6.17
C GLN A 478 38.21 50.42 5.88
N LEU A 479 37.26 50.80 6.76
CA LEU A 479 36.62 52.14 6.88
C LEU A 479 36.26 52.71 5.48
N ASP A 480 35.00 52.91 5.07
CA ASP A 480 34.06 53.93 5.57
C ASP A 480 32.78 54.03 4.70
N LEU A 481 31.68 54.42 5.36
CA LEU A 481 30.59 55.34 4.98
C LEU A 481 29.98 55.42 3.55
N GLY A 482 28.64 55.28 3.50
CA GLY A 482 27.76 56.37 3.04
C GLY A 482 27.07 56.28 1.68
N ASN A 483 25.80 56.71 1.66
CA ASN A 483 24.88 57.00 0.54
C ASN A 483 24.15 55.76 -0.06
N GLY A 484 22.83 55.58 0.02
CA GLY A 484 21.74 56.54 0.01
C GLY A 484 21.38 56.89 -1.43
N ILE A 485 20.30 56.32 -1.97
CA ILE A 485 19.37 56.93 -2.96
C ILE A 485 18.14 56.03 -3.13
N CYS A 486 17.00 56.70 -3.04
CA CYS A 486 15.64 56.26 -3.23
C CYS A 486 15.24 56.44 -4.70
N PHE A 487 14.39 55.58 -5.28
CA PHE A 487 13.59 55.95 -6.45
C PHE A 487 12.15 55.45 -6.31
N ARG A 488 11.24 56.38 -6.62
CA ARG A 488 9.79 56.36 -6.46
C ARG A 488 9.18 56.63 -7.83
N GLY A 489 8.15 55.85 -8.21
CA GLY A 489 7.05 56.22 -9.13
C GLY A 489 7.33 56.25 -10.63
N HIS A 490 6.51 55.59 -11.46
CA HIS A 490 5.26 56.16 -11.99
C HIS A 490 4.50 55.15 -12.88
N HIS A 491 3.17 55.27 -12.85
CA HIS A 491 2.19 54.68 -13.75
C HIS A 491 2.43 55.01 -15.24
N ILE A 492 2.14 54.05 -16.14
CA ILE A 492 1.50 54.32 -17.43
C ILE A 492 0.47 53.21 -17.74
N VAL A 493 -0.73 53.65 -18.10
CA VAL A 493 -1.88 52.93 -18.63
C VAL A 493 -1.88 53.05 -20.16
N ALA A 494 -2.19 51.97 -20.87
CA ALA A 494 -2.73 51.97 -22.24
C ALA A 494 -3.58 50.69 -22.37
N LEU A 495 -4.91 50.71 -22.39
CA LEU A 495 -5.84 51.11 -23.47
C LEU A 495 -5.42 50.62 -24.85
N ASP A 496 -6.04 49.53 -25.30
CA ASP A 496 -6.21 49.26 -26.73
C ASP A 496 -7.71 49.06 -27.03
N LYS A 497 -8.23 49.93 -27.90
CA LYS A 497 -9.55 49.86 -28.54
C LYS A 497 -9.26 49.48 -29.99
N GLY A 498 -9.87 48.41 -30.47
CA GLY A 498 -9.65 47.94 -31.83
C GLY A 498 -10.16 48.87 -32.94
N ASN A 499 -9.88 48.50 -34.19
CA ASN A 499 -10.89 48.39 -35.23
C ASN A 499 -10.34 47.62 -36.45
N ALA A 500 -11.31 47.17 -37.25
CA ALA A 500 -11.21 46.41 -38.48
C ALA A 500 -10.29 46.99 -39.58
N GLY A 501 -9.84 46.08 -40.44
CA GLY A 501 -9.16 46.30 -41.71
C GLY A 501 -8.76 44.96 -42.31
#